data_AF-A0A2H5VFI8-F1
#
_entry.id   AF-A0A2H5VFI8-F1
#
_cell.length_a   1.000
_cell.length_b   1.000
_cell.length_c   1.000
_cell.angle_alpha   90.00
_cell.angle_beta   90.00
_cell.angle_gamma   90.00
#
_symmetry.space_group_name_H-M   'P 1'
#
loop_
_entity.id
_entity.type
_entity.pdbx_description
1 polymer ?
#
loop_
_entity_poly.entity_id
_entity_poly.type
_entity_poly.pdbx_seq_one_letter_code
_entity_poly.pdbx_strand_id
1 'polypeptide(L)'
;MVVAAVGNSGPYPNTISEPAREAKVLGVGASCNLSPLCLSSSLKIYPEEFLESYPLNGSNVTEGELKGELVFVKYARERDLQNVNLTGKIALAERGGDIGELVYFAEKELNVAKRGAKALIIYNNMPGIFLGTLVGSGLPDWLRPPYYYPTLPVVSISREDGLKLVKRLESGEKIYINLSVKIDPDKVAPFSSRGPSSFFTVKPNLLAPGSYINTTYINNSYYIISGTSFASPHVAGGLALIKEKYPYLSVDEMYDLISETSKPITNPMGNIDSIFSQGSGRLDLLNALTTPIFLSPSYLVLHLAKGQDLDIRDIKINYLKNYEGKINFTLYFPYQDKVEVRVNKEDKGFKIFFKALNFTKGIYEGRFFFNLSNNSLTIPFVVFVNSLGLNWIIKDDVLEIYPKVEEFNQITATLYYPDGSKDIRKSDERSVSFPLKGEGEYWIELEALIQGKREIGRAIVFVKGEKKMSEILTSSNNLLNGSSEEKEIFTFEINLLLLILSTISLLTILYIKVKRRKKEDLPPYPNTLSY
;
A
#
# COMPACT_ATOMS: atom_id res chain seq x y z
N MET A 1 -17.14 2.40 14.42
CA MET A 1 -15.85 3.00 14.05
C MET A 1 -14.79 2.45 14.99
N VAL A 2 -13.79 1.75 14.46
CA VAL A 2 -12.69 1.12 15.21
C VAL A 2 -11.37 1.46 14.51
N VAL A 3 -10.46 2.09 15.23
CA VAL A 3 -9.11 2.41 14.79
C VAL A 3 -8.13 1.57 15.61
N ALA A 4 -7.16 0.94 14.95
CA ALA A 4 -6.18 0.10 15.63
C ALA A 4 -4.76 0.33 15.11
N ALA A 5 -3.79 0.30 16.01
CA ALA A 5 -2.38 0.28 15.68
C ALA A 5 -2.01 -1.02 14.96
N VAL A 6 -1.22 -0.94 13.87
CA VAL A 6 -0.85 -2.12 13.08
C VAL A 6 0.25 -3.00 13.70
N GLY A 7 0.92 -2.54 14.75
CA GLY A 7 2.01 -3.25 15.41
C GLY A 7 3.38 -2.60 15.20
N ASN A 8 4.38 -3.08 15.95
CA ASN A 8 5.74 -2.54 15.97
C ASN A 8 6.78 -3.59 15.54
N SER A 9 6.40 -4.49 14.62
CA SER A 9 7.21 -5.64 14.19
C SER A 9 7.81 -5.46 12.79
N GLY A 10 7.79 -4.24 12.25
CA GLY A 10 8.55 -3.88 11.05
C GLY A 10 10.07 -4.03 11.26
N PRO A 11 10.88 -3.91 10.21
CA PRO A 11 10.54 -3.42 8.87
C PRO A 11 10.11 -4.54 7.89
N TYR A 12 10.03 -5.79 8.32
CA TYR A 12 9.68 -6.89 7.41
C TYR A 12 8.19 -6.90 7.02
N PRO A 13 7.86 -7.36 5.80
CA PRO A 13 6.47 -7.52 5.37
C PRO A 13 5.76 -8.60 6.19
N ASN A 14 4.43 -8.62 6.11
CA ASN A 14 3.54 -9.59 6.79
C ASN A 14 3.63 -9.54 8.33
N THR A 15 3.80 -8.35 8.89
CA THR A 15 4.00 -8.15 10.35
C THR A 15 2.82 -7.45 11.03
N ILE A 16 1.75 -7.16 10.28
CA ILE A 16 0.52 -6.56 10.81
C ILE A 16 -0.33 -7.63 11.50
N SER A 17 -0.72 -7.37 12.75
CA SER A 17 -1.51 -8.29 13.57
C SER A 17 -2.99 -7.92 13.66
N GLU A 18 -3.78 -8.80 14.25
CA GLU A 18 -5.14 -8.49 14.69
C GLU A 18 -5.13 -7.46 15.84
N PRO A 19 -6.20 -6.65 15.98
CA PRO A 19 -7.37 -6.55 15.10
C PRO A 19 -7.15 -5.65 13.88
N ALA A 20 -5.98 -5.03 13.72
CA ALA A 20 -5.73 -4.02 12.68
C ALA A 20 -5.71 -4.60 11.26
N ARG A 21 -5.45 -5.90 11.09
CA ARG A 21 -5.55 -6.58 9.80
C ARG A 21 -6.99 -6.75 9.29
N GLU A 22 -8.00 -6.61 10.14
CA GLU A 22 -9.39 -6.81 9.77
C GLU A 22 -9.90 -5.75 8.79
N ALA A 23 -10.75 -6.16 7.85
CA ALA A 23 -11.22 -5.31 6.76
C ALA A 23 -11.92 -4.03 7.29
N LYS A 24 -12.80 -4.20 8.28
CA LYS A 24 -13.64 -3.14 8.87
C LYS A 24 -12.93 -2.29 9.93
N VAL A 25 -11.66 -2.58 10.24
CA VAL A 25 -10.86 -1.83 11.22
C VAL A 25 -9.92 -0.88 10.47
N LEU A 26 -9.89 0.40 10.82
CA LEU A 26 -8.93 1.32 10.22
C LEU A 26 -7.55 1.11 10.87
N GLY A 27 -6.66 0.42 10.15
CA GLY A 27 -5.31 0.09 10.62
C GLY A 27 -4.36 1.27 10.43
N VAL A 28 -3.70 1.70 11.51
CA VAL A 28 -2.83 2.88 11.53
C VAL A 28 -1.37 2.48 11.73
N GLY A 29 -0.53 2.78 10.74
CA GLY A 29 0.91 2.70 10.85
C GLY A 29 1.53 3.98 11.42
N ALA A 30 2.81 3.92 11.76
CA ALA A 30 3.54 5.04 12.34
C ALA A 30 4.41 5.71 11.28
N SER A 31 4.30 7.03 11.17
CA SER A 31 5.29 7.87 10.54
C SER A 31 6.20 8.50 11.59
N CYS A 32 7.30 9.05 11.10
CA CYS A 32 8.06 10.05 11.82
C CYS A 32 7.26 11.36 12.03
N ASN A 33 7.76 12.20 12.92
CA ASN A 33 7.29 13.55 13.18
C ASN A 33 8.44 14.55 12.93
N LEU A 34 8.22 15.83 13.20
CA LEU A 34 9.23 16.91 13.07
C LEU A 34 10.41 16.80 14.07
N SER A 35 10.57 15.68 14.78
CA SER A 35 11.68 15.47 15.71
C SER A 35 13.01 15.36 14.96
N PRO A 36 14.08 16.00 15.44
CA PRO A 36 15.43 15.81 14.90
C PRO A 36 15.96 14.38 15.08
N LEU A 37 15.29 13.55 15.89
CA LEU A 37 15.64 12.13 16.08
C LEU A 37 15.09 11.22 14.97
N CYS A 38 14.25 11.75 14.08
CA CYS A 38 13.77 11.04 12.91
C CYS A 38 14.83 11.06 11.81
N LEU A 39 15.67 10.03 11.77
CA LEU A 39 16.80 9.94 10.85
C LEU A 39 16.56 8.93 9.73
N SER A 40 16.85 9.28 8.48
CA SER A 40 16.97 8.32 7.38
C SER A 40 18.41 8.18 6.90
N SER A 41 18.72 7.05 6.27
CA SER A 41 20.00 6.85 5.59
C SER A 41 19.83 6.53 4.12
N SER A 42 20.83 6.93 3.34
CA SER A 42 21.07 6.47 1.98
C SER A 42 22.45 5.82 1.97
N LEU A 43 22.52 4.52 1.68
CA LEU A 43 23.75 3.75 1.63
C LEU A 43 23.90 3.14 0.24
N LYS A 44 24.98 3.51 -0.45
CA LYS A 44 25.32 3.01 -1.79
C LYS A 44 26.70 2.38 -1.80
N ILE A 45 26.84 1.27 -2.51
CA ILE A 45 28.12 0.67 -2.89
C ILE A 45 28.45 1.14 -4.30
N TYR A 46 29.65 1.68 -4.50
CA TYR A 46 30.12 2.08 -5.82
C TYR A 46 30.21 0.86 -6.77
N PRO A 47 29.72 0.93 -8.03
CA PRO A 47 29.26 2.15 -8.71
C PRO A 47 27.88 2.70 -8.31
N GLU A 48 26.83 1.91 -8.03
CA GLU A 48 25.47 2.45 -7.78
C GLU A 48 24.55 1.50 -6.96
N GLU A 49 25.08 0.44 -6.33
CA GLU A 49 24.24 -0.56 -5.66
C GLU A 49 23.71 -0.03 -4.32
N PHE A 50 22.41 0.21 -4.23
CA PHE A 50 21.76 0.63 -2.98
C PHE A 50 21.59 -0.54 -2.02
N LEU A 51 21.85 -0.29 -0.74
CA LEU A 51 21.51 -1.21 0.33
C LEU A 51 20.52 -0.57 1.31
N GLU A 52 19.53 -1.34 1.72
CA GLU A 52 18.63 -0.94 2.79
C GLU A 52 19.42 -0.79 4.09
N SER A 53 19.25 0.36 4.75
CA SER A 53 19.91 0.68 6.01
C SER A 53 19.03 1.53 6.90
N TYR A 54 19.23 1.43 8.21
CA TYR A 54 18.55 2.28 9.19
C TYR A 54 19.58 2.93 10.12
N PRO A 55 19.52 4.25 10.35
CA PRO A 55 20.32 4.88 11.39
C PRO A 55 19.95 4.31 12.76
N LEU A 56 20.97 4.06 13.60
CA LEU A 56 20.73 3.75 14.99
C LEU A 56 20.20 5.01 15.70
N ASN A 57 19.35 4.83 16.71
CA ASN A 57 18.89 5.94 17.54
C ASN A 57 20.09 6.60 18.25
N GLY A 58 20.21 7.91 18.15
CA GLY A 58 21.37 8.68 18.61
C GLY A 58 22.52 8.81 17.61
N SER A 59 22.39 8.28 16.39
CA SER A 59 23.38 8.47 15.32
C SER A 59 23.52 9.95 14.93
N ASN A 60 24.74 10.36 14.59
CA ASN A 60 24.96 11.69 14.02
C ASN A 60 24.48 11.77 12.57
N VAL A 61 24.07 12.97 12.17
CA VAL A 61 23.77 13.32 10.77
C VAL A 61 25.06 13.56 9.99
N THR A 62 25.00 13.43 8.67
CA THR A 62 26.12 13.73 7.79
C THR A 62 26.00 15.13 7.18
N GLU A 63 27.14 15.79 6.99
CA GLU A 63 27.24 16.94 6.09
C GLU A 63 27.44 16.42 4.66
N GLY A 64 26.33 16.20 3.94
CA GLY A 64 26.35 15.63 2.59
C GLY A 64 26.63 14.13 2.56
N GLU A 65 27.18 13.62 1.45
CA GLU A 65 27.56 12.21 1.29
C GLU A 65 28.99 11.96 1.81
N LEU A 66 29.11 11.09 2.82
CA LEU A 66 30.39 10.56 3.26
C LEU A 66 30.85 9.44 2.32
N LYS A 67 32.06 9.60 1.80
CA LYS A 67 32.72 8.60 0.95
C LYS A 67 33.92 8.00 1.67
N GLY A 68 34.05 6.68 1.58
CA GLY A 68 35.18 5.95 2.16
C GLY A 68 35.29 4.52 1.68
N GLU A 69 36.51 3.99 1.71
CA GLU A 69 36.78 2.55 1.57
C GLU A 69 36.18 1.81 2.78
N LEU A 70 35.51 0.68 2.52
CA LEU A 70 34.91 -0.16 3.55
C LEU A 70 35.96 -1.10 4.14
N VAL A 71 36.05 -1.17 5.47
CA VAL A 71 36.96 -2.08 6.16
C VAL A 71 36.18 -2.93 7.15
N PHE A 72 36.28 -4.25 7.02
CA PHE A 72 35.69 -5.17 7.99
C PHE A 72 36.55 -5.22 9.25
N VAL A 73 35.91 -4.95 10.40
CA VAL A 73 36.56 -4.83 11.71
C VAL A 73 36.03 -5.85 12.73
N LYS A 74 35.54 -7.00 12.25
CA LYS A 74 34.95 -8.06 13.09
C LYS A 74 33.85 -7.49 14.00
N TYR A 75 34.02 -7.54 15.31
CA TYR A 75 33.06 -7.02 16.27
C TYR A 75 33.40 -5.59 16.76
N ALA A 76 34.40 -4.93 16.17
CA ALA A 76 34.85 -3.58 16.56
C ALA A 76 35.24 -3.47 18.05
N ARG A 77 35.81 -4.53 18.62
CA ARG A 77 36.42 -4.49 19.97
C ARG A 77 37.78 -3.81 19.87
N GLU A 78 38.29 -3.26 20.97
CA GLU A 78 39.64 -2.67 20.99
C GLU A 78 40.72 -3.65 20.47
N ARG A 79 40.59 -4.95 20.83
CA ARG A 79 41.47 -6.02 20.34
C ARG A 79 41.36 -6.30 18.84
N ASP A 80 40.20 -6.06 18.23
CA ASP A 80 40.01 -6.23 16.78
C ASP A 80 40.69 -5.10 15.98
N LEU A 81 41.00 -3.97 16.63
CA LEU A 81 41.44 -2.73 15.99
C LEU A 81 42.92 -2.39 16.19
N GLN A 82 43.69 -3.20 16.93
CA GLN A 82 45.07 -2.89 17.33
C GLN A 82 45.96 -2.46 16.14
N ASN A 83 45.78 -3.09 14.97
CA ASN A 83 46.56 -2.83 13.76
C ASN A 83 45.69 -2.33 12.58
N VAL A 84 44.52 -1.76 12.86
CA VAL A 84 43.60 -1.27 11.83
C VAL A 84 43.62 0.26 11.81
N ASN A 85 43.98 0.84 10.66
CA ASN A 85 43.85 2.27 10.41
C ASN A 85 42.53 2.57 9.69
N LEU A 86 41.64 3.32 10.35
CA LEU A 86 40.34 3.69 9.80
C LEU A 86 40.28 5.15 9.33
N THR A 87 41.40 5.89 9.36
CA THR A 87 41.45 7.29 8.91
C THR A 87 40.92 7.43 7.49
N GLY A 88 39.81 8.14 7.34
CA GLY A 88 39.16 8.36 6.04
C GLY A 88 38.35 7.17 5.50
N LYS A 89 38.21 6.09 6.28
CA LYS A 89 37.53 4.84 5.91
C LYS A 89 36.20 4.70 6.65
N ILE A 90 35.37 3.76 6.19
CA ILE A 90 34.10 3.39 6.82
C ILE A 90 34.25 1.99 7.40
N ALA A 91 33.88 1.82 8.67
CA ALA A 91 34.00 0.54 9.36
C ALA A 91 32.76 -0.33 9.10
N LEU A 92 32.95 -1.62 8.85
CA LEU A 92 31.90 -2.64 8.84
C LEU A 92 32.11 -3.58 10.04
N ALA A 93 31.13 -3.68 10.93
CA ALA A 93 31.18 -4.57 12.09
C ALA A 93 29.99 -5.53 12.12
N GLU A 94 30.19 -6.71 12.69
CA GLU A 94 29.10 -7.62 13.06
C GLU A 94 28.50 -7.21 14.41
N ARG A 95 27.18 -7.32 14.54
CA ARG A 95 26.48 -7.19 15.82
C ARG A 95 26.89 -8.31 16.78
N GLY A 96 27.04 -7.99 18.07
CA GLY A 96 27.43 -8.97 19.10
C GLY A 96 28.94 -9.07 19.28
N GLY A 97 29.40 -10.19 19.85
CA GLY A 97 30.79 -10.51 20.14
C GLY A 97 31.03 -12.02 20.07
N ASP A 98 32.12 -12.50 20.66
CA ASP A 98 32.32 -13.94 20.83
C ASP A 98 31.22 -14.55 21.74
N ILE A 99 31.13 -15.88 21.78
CA ILE A 99 30.15 -16.58 22.62
C ILE A 99 30.27 -16.12 24.08
N GLY A 100 29.18 -15.58 24.63
CA GLY A 100 29.12 -15.07 25.99
C GLY A 100 29.68 -13.66 26.18
N GLU A 101 30.20 -13.02 25.13
CA GLU A 101 30.71 -11.66 25.16
C GLU A 101 29.62 -10.66 24.73
N LEU A 102 29.39 -9.65 25.57
CA LEU A 102 28.48 -8.55 25.27
C LEU A 102 29.28 -7.32 24.82
N VAL A 103 29.11 -6.93 23.56
CA VAL A 103 29.72 -5.71 22.99
C VAL A 103 28.61 -4.74 22.58
N TYR A 104 28.56 -3.59 23.24
CA TYR A 104 27.51 -2.60 23.01
C TYR A 104 27.72 -1.85 21.68
N PHE A 105 26.63 -1.38 21.05
CA PHE A 105 26.75 -0.56 19.83
C PHE A 105 27.52 0.75 20.08
N ALA A 106 27.30 1.38 21.23
CA ALA A 106 28.04 2.55 21.68
C ALA A 106 29.54 2.27 21.81
N GLU A 107 29.91 1.10 22.33
CA GLU A 107 31.31 0.67 22.43
C GLU A 107 31.96 0.48 21.06
N LYS A 108 31.25 -0.17 20.13
CA LYS A 108 31.70 -0.35 18.74
C LYS A 108 31.98 1.00 18.07
N GLU A 109 31.04 1.95 18.20
CA GLU A 109 31.18 3.30 17.63
C GLU A 109 32.36 4.05 18.26
N LEU A 110 32.47 4.03 19.60
CA LEU A 110 33.58 4.67 20.32
C LEU A 110 34.94 4.13 19.86
N ASN A 111 35.07 2.81 19.71
CA ASN A 111 36.34 2.17 19.35
C ASN A 111 36.77 2.51 17.91
N VAL A 112 35.85 2.47 16.95
CA VAL A 112 36.20 2.83 15.56
C VAL A 112 36.41 4.34 15.37
N ALA A 113 35.70 5.17 16.14
CA ALA A 113 35.91 6.62 16.16
C ALA A 113 37.33 6.99 16.61
N LYS A 114 37.83 6.36 17.68
CA LYS A 114 39.23 6.52 18.15
C LYS A 114 40.29 6.16 17.09
N ARG A 115 39.93 5.35 16.10
CA ARG A 115 40.81 4.93 15.00
C ARG A 115 40.63 5.75 13.72
N GLY A 116 39.83 6.82 13.77
CA GLY A 116 39.65 7.78 12.68
C GLY A 116 38.59 7.41 11.64
N ALA A 117 37.71 6.45 11.94
CA ALA A 117 36.62 6.08 11.04
C ALA A 117 35.69 7.28 10.76
N LYS A 118 35.17 7.37 9.53
CA LYS A 118 34.18 8.39 9.14
C LYS A 118 32.74 8.00 9.49
N ALA A 119 32.47 6.70 9.53
CA ALA A 119 31.15 6.14 9.83
C ALA A 119 31.29 4.67 10.25
N LEU A 120 30.24 4.14 10.86
CA LEU A 120 30.13 2.73 11.23
C LEU A 120 28.88 2.10 10.61
N ILE A 121 29.06 0.99 9.92
CA ILE A 121 27.99 0.12 9.44
C ILE A 121 28.01 -1.15 10.30
N ILE A 122 26.86 -1.52 10.85
CA ILE A 122 26.72 -2.74 11.66
C ILE A 122 25.76 -3.69 10.96
N TYR A 123 26.22 -4.88 10.60
CA TYR A 123 25.32 -5.91 10.10
C TYR A 123 24.85 -6.84 11.21
N ASN A 124 23.66 -7.38 11.05
CA ASN A 124 23.03 -8.19 12.08
C ASN A 124 23.71 -9.57 12.24
N ASN A 125 23.65 -10.14 13.44
CA ASN A 125 24.10 -11.51 13.72
C ASN A 125 22.97 -12.54 13.62
N MET A 126 21.74 -12.08 13.42
CA MET A 126 20.55 -12.89 13.13
C MET A 126 20.01 -12.54 11.74
N PRO A 127 19.23 -13.41 11.09
CA PRO A 127 18.63 -13.09 9.80
C PRO A 127 17.91 -11.74 9.82
N GLY A 128 18.11 -10.97 8.75
CA GLY A 128 17.51 -9.65 8.57
C GLY A 128 18.24 -8.49 9.27
N ILE A 129 17.65 -7.29 9.19
CA ILE A 129 18.10 -6.02 9.74
C ILE A 129 17.56 -5.85 11.16
N PHE A 130 18.22 -5.00 11.95
CA PHE A 130 17.82 -4.70 13.32
C PHE A 130 17.69 -3.19 13.53
N LEU A 131 16.94 -2.79 14.55
CA LEU A 131 16.92 -1.41 15.04
C LEU A 131 17.73 -1.37 16.33
N GLY A 132 18.69 -0.45 16.41
CA GLY A 132 19.59 -0.31 17.56
C GLY A 132 19.58 1.10 18.13
N THR A 133 20.09 1.23 19.35
CA THR A 133 20.27 2.52 20.03
C THR A 133 21.72 2.69 20.47
N LEU A 134 22.28 3.86 20.24
CA LEU A 134 23.59 4.28 20.73
C LEU A 134 23.51 4.99 22.07
N VAL A 135 22.33 5.52 22.43
CA VAL A 135 22.07 6.26 23.65
C VAL A 135 20.84 5.72 24.36
N GLY A 136 20.77 5.82 25.68
CA GLY A 136 19.58 5.45 26.44
C GLY A 136 19.89 4.82 27.80
N SER A 137 18.84 4.51 28.55
CA SER A 137 18.92 3.94 29.91
C SER A 137 19.47 2.51 29.96
N GLY A 138 19.51 1.79 28.84
CA GLY A 138 20.05 0.43 28.75
C GLY A 138 21.57 0.34 28.64
N LEU A 139 22.28 1.47 28.61
CA LEU A 139 23.75 1.49 28.59
C LEU A 139 24.32 1.39 30.00
N PRO A 140 25.46 0.71 30.19
CA PRO A 140 26.17 0.72 31.45
C PRO A 140 26.72 2.13 31.73
N ASP A 141 26.92 2.49 33.00
CA ASP A 141 27.26 3.87 33.40
C ASP A 141 28.53 4.42 32.74
N TRP A 142 29.50 3.56 32.42
CA TRP A 142 30.74 3.93 31.73
C TRP A 142 30.58 4.20 30.22
N LEU A 143 29.41 3.90 29.63
CA LEU A 143 29.02 4.25 28.25
C LEU A 143 27.90 5.29 28.22
N ARG A 144 27.74 6.07 29.28
CA ARG A 144 26.76 7.17 29.36
C ARG A 144 27.47 8.52 29.45
N PRO A 145 26.78 9.63 29.12
CA PRO A 145 27.27 10.97 29.42
C PRO A 145 27.79 11.10 30.87
N PRO A 146 28.95 11.75 31.10
CA PRO A 146 29.76 12.51 30.14
C PRO A 146 30.83 11.68 29.38
N TYR A 147 30.91 10.36 29.60
CA TYR A 147 31.99 9.52 29.07
C TYR A 147 31.82 9.15 27.59
N TYR A 148 30.58 9.14 27.11
CA TYR A 148 30.24 8.76 25.76
C TYR A 148 29.20 9.71 25.16
N TYR A 149 29.53 10.22 23.97
CA TYR A 149 28.61 10.89 23.06
C TYR A 149 28.89 10.35 21.66
N PRO A 150 27.88 9.89 20.91
CA PRO A 150 28.07 9.47 19.53
C PRO A 150 28.72 10.58 18.70
N THR A 151 29.76 10.22 17.95
CA THR A 151 30.49 11.14 17.06
C THR A 151 30.31 10.80 15.60
N LEU A 152 30.05 9.54 15.30
CA LEU A 152 29.91 9.03 13.95
C LEU A 152 28.45 8.82 13.55
N PRO A 153 28.14 8.97 12.26
CA PRO A 153 26.98 8.33 11.67
C PRO A 153 27.10 6.81 11.78
N VAL A 154 26.06 6.18 12.33
CA VAL A 154 25.98 4.72 12.50
C VAL A 154 24.68 4.20 11.91
N VAL A 155 24.81 3.23 11.01
CA VAL A 155 23.67 2.57 10.38
C VAL A 155 23.73 1.07 10.54
N SER A 156 22.57 0.43 10.64
CA SER A 156 22.42 -1.02 10.59
C SER A 156 22.12 -1.48 9.17
N ILE A 157 22.59 -2.67 8.80
CA ILE A 157 22.19 -3.40 7.59
C ILE A 157 21.77 -4.84 7.95
N SER A 158 21.16 -5.55 7.00
CA SER A 158 20.78 -6.95 7.16
C SER A 158 21.99 -7.87 7.36
N ARG A 159 21.81 -9.02 8.01
CA ARG A 159 22.87 -10.05 8.08
C ARG A 159 23.29 -10.49 6.69
N GLU A 160 22.32 -10.69 5.81
CA GLU A 160 22.51 -11.19 4.46
C GLU A 160 23.41 -10.25 3.64
N ASP A 161 23.16 -8.94 3.71
CA ASP A 161 23.96 -7.95 2.99
C ASP A 161 25.33 -7.75 3.64
N GLY A 162 25.41 -7.80 4.98
CA GLY A 162 26.67 -7.80 5.70
C GLY A 162 27.59 -8.95 5.30
N LEU A 163 27.06 -10.18 5.25
CA LEU A 163 27.82 -11.36 4.85
C LEU A 163 28.27 -11.31 3.38
N LYS A 164 27.44 -10.76 2.48
CA LYS A 164 27.86 -10.51 1.08
C LYS A 164 29.05 -9.54 1.02
N LEU A 165 28.99 -8.45 1.79
CA LEU A 165 30.09 -7.47 1.85
C LEU A 165 31.36 -8.08 2.44
N VAL A 166 31.25 -8.84 3.53
CA VAL A 166 32.40 -9.54 4.14
C VAL A 166 33.04 -10.49 3.15
N LYS A 167 32.26 -11.34 2.45
CA LYS A 167 32.78 -12.27 1.45
C LYS A 167 33.53 -11.55 0.31
N ARG A 168 33.00 -10.41 -0.15
CA ARG A 168 33.66 -9.56 -1.16
C ARG A 168 34.99 -9.01 -0.63
N LEU A 169 35.02 -8.45 0.56
CA LEU A 169 36.25 -7.93 1.20
C LEU A 169 37.29 -9.04 1.42
N GLU A 170 36.88 -10.24 1.84
CA GLU A 170 37.76 -11.39 2.03
C GLU A 170 38.37 -11.90 0.72
N SER A 171 37.71 -11.66 -0.42
CA SER A 171 38.27 -11.97 -1.74
C SER A 171 39.34 -10.97 -2.21
N GLY A 172 39.62 -9.92 -1.42
CA GLY A 172 40.54 -8.84 -1.75
C GLY A 172 39.90 -7.68 -2.53
N GLU A 173 38.58 -7.70 -2.72
CA GLU A 173 37.85 -6.62 -3.38
C GLU A 173 37.88 -5.35 -2.53
N LYS A 174 38.17 -4.20 -3.16
CA LYS A 174 38.02 -2.89 -2.52
C LYS A 174 36.62 -2.36 -2.75
N ILE A 175 35.87 -2.22 -1.67
CA ILE A 175 34.51 -1.70 -1.69
C ILE A 175 34.52 -0.25 -1.22
N TYR A 176 33.82 0.62 -1.94
CA TYR A 176 33.65 2.02 -1.56
C TYR A 176 32.19 2.31 -1.27
N ILE A 177 31.92 2.97 -0.14
CA ILE A 177 30.58 3.33 0.31
C ILE A 177 30.38 4.84 0.18
N ASN A 178 29.20 5.22 -0.31
CA ASN A 178 28.62 6.54 -0.13
C ASN A 178 27.49 6.44 0.89
N LEU A 179 27.62 7.14 2.02
CA LEU A 179 26.64 7.16 3.10
C LEU A 179 26.16 8.59 3.36
N SER A 180 24.84 8.78 3.43
CA SER A 180 24.24 9.99 3.98
C SER A 180 23.27 9.61 5.08
N VAL A 181 23.29 10.36 6.19
CA VAL A 181 22.30 10.28 7.27
C VAL A 181 21.71 11.66 7.47
N LYS A 182 20.39 11.80 7.34
CA LYS A 182 19.70 13.10 7.42
C LYS A 182 18.48 13.03 8.33
N ILE A 183 18.10 14.18 8.86
CA ILE A 183 16.78 14.33 9.48
C ILE A 183 15.72 14.22 8.38
N ASP A 184 14.73 13.38 8.63
CA ASP A 184 13.68 13.05 7.69
C ASP A 184 12.36 12.90 8.45
N PRO A 185 11.66 14.03 8.64
CA PRO A 185 10.49 14.10 9.52
C PRO A 185 9.25 13.42 8.94
N ASP A 186 9.30 13.03 7.66
CA ASP A 186 8.14 12.65 6.87
C ASP A 186 8.29 11.22 6.30
N LYS A 187 9.02 10.34 6.98
CA LYS A 187 9.22 8.93 6.60
C LYS A 187 8.34 7.93 7.36
N VAL A 188 8.22 6.71 6.84
CA VAL A 188 7.65 5.58 7.59
C VAL A 188 8.57 5.21 8.75
N ALA A 189 8.01 5.01 9.94
CA ALA A 189 8.78 4.57 11.10
C ALA A 189 9.29 3.15 10.85
N PRO A 190 10.60 2.86 11.04
CA PRO A 190 11.16 1.54 10.73
C PRO A 190 10.49 0.37 11.48
N PHE A 191 10.03 0.62 12.70
CA PHE A 191 9.34 -0.38 13.52
C PHE A 191 7.89 -0.61 13.07
N SER A 192 7.28 0.30 12.30
CA SER A 192 5.86 0.16 11.91
C SER A 192 5.67 -1.13 11.14
N SER A 193 4.77 -1.99 11.62
CA SER A 193 4.43 -3.24 10.93
C SER A 193 3.94 -2.97 9.51
N ARG A 194 4.27 -3.87 8.58
CA ARG A 194 4.02 -3.74 7.15
C ARG A 194 3.16 -4.91 6.64
N GLY A 195 2.31 -4.61 5.67
CA GLY A 195 1.55 -5.61 4.93
C GLY A 195 2.41 -6.43 3.97
N PRO A 196 1.79 -7.20 3.06
CA PRO A 196 0.35 -7.52 3.06
C PRO A 196 -0.04 -8.36 4.30
N SER A 197 -1.24 -8.15 4.84
CA SER A 197 -1.86 -9.06 5.84
C SER A 197 -2.99 -9.90 5.25
N SER A 198 -3.40 -9.55 4.03
CA SER A 198 -4.43 -10.17 3.21
C SER A 198 -4.14 -9.87 1.74
N PHE A 199 -4.64 -10.71 0.83
CA PHE A 199 -4.60 -10.46 -0.61
C PHE A 199 -5.77 -9.63 -1.12
N PHE A 200 -6.75 -9.31 -0.27
CA PHE A 200 -7.99 -8.62 -0.66
C PHE A 200 -8.11 -7.20 -0.07
N THR A 201 -7.25 -6.83 0.87
CA THR A 201 -7.27 -5.52 1.52
C THR A 201 -5.88 -4.91 1.62
N VAL A 202 -5.81 -3.58 1.58
CA VAL A 202 -4.59 -2.83 1.86
C VAL A 202 -4.49 -2.52 3.36
N LYS A 203 -3.34 -2.87 3.97
CA LYS A 203 -2.98 -2.50 5.35
C LYS A 203 -1.49 -2.08 5.41
N PRO A 204 -1.12 -1.05 6.20
CA PRO A 204 -2.01 -0.16 6.95
C PRO A 204 -2.94 0.62 6.02
N ASN A 205 -4.02 1.20 6.56
CA ASN A 205 -4.89 2.09 5.78
C ASN A 205 -4.23 3.45 5.57
N LEU A 206 -3.59 3.98 6.61
CA LEU A 206 -2.82 5.23 6.57
C LEU A 206 -1.78 5.25 7.69
N LEU A 207 -0.94 6.28 7.69
CA LEU A 207 0.03 6.57 8.71
C LEU A 207 -0.36 7.79 9.54
N ALA A 208 0.10 7.84 10.77
CA ALA A 208 0.12 9.07 11.57
C ALA A 208 1.41 9.16 12.39
N PRO A 209 1.78 10.35 12.90
CA PRO A 209 2.93 10.50 13.77
C PRO A 209 2.90 9.51 14.94
N GLY A 210 3.89 8.61 14.98
CA GLY A 210 4.04 7.62 16.03
C GLY A 210 5.46 7.46 16.55
N SER A 211 6.43 8.19 16.00
CA SER A 211 7.81 8.20 16.49
C SER A 211 8.06 9.43 17.34
N TYR A 212 8.73 9.26 18.48
CA TYR A 212 9.15 10.34 19.37
C TYR A 212 8.00 11.28 19.75
N ILE A 213 6.87 10.70 20.14
CA ILE A 213 5.68 11.44 20.56
C ILE A 213 5.86 11.85 22.02
N ASN A 214 5.84 13.16 22.27
CA ASN A 214 5.77 13.70 23.62
C ASN A 214 4.34 13.57 24.14
N THR A 215 4.12 12.72 25.14
CA THR A 215 2.79 12.39 25.65
C THR A 215 2.74 12.45 27.17
N THR A 216 1.53 12.54 27.72
CA THR A 216 1.30 12.48 29.16
C THR A 216 1.70 11.12 29.71
N TYR A 217 2.28 11.11 30.90
CA TYR A 217 2.71 9.93 31.62
C TYR A 217 2.25 10.00 33.08
N ILE A 218 2.44 8.90 33.82
CA ILE A 218 2.03 8.82 35.23
C ILE A 218 2.68 9.92 36.07
N ASN A 219 2.09 10.24 37.23
CA ASN A 219 2.62 11.23 38.17
C ASN A 219 2.78 12.65 37.58
N ASN A 220 1.80 13.09 36.77
CA ASN A 220 1.78 14.42 36.13
C ASN A 220 3.05 14.72 35.31
N SER A 221 3.66 13.70 34.71
CA SER A 221 4.87 13.86 33.91
C SER A 221 4.58 13.74 32.42
N TYR A 222 5.59 14.03 31.61
CA TYR A 222 5.59 13.79 30.18
C TYR A 222 6.71 12.82 29.82
N TYR A 223 6.51 12.07 28.74
CA TYR A 223 7.49 11.11 28.26
C TYR A 223 7.51 11.08 26.73
N ILE A 224 8.70 10.95 26.15
CA ILE A 224 8.88 10.79 24.71
C ILE A 224 8.93 9.30 24.42
N ILE A 225 7.98 8.82 23.62
CA ILE A 225 7.82 7.40 23.31
C ILE A 225 7.46 7.19 21.85
N SER A 226 7.81 6.02 21.33
CA SER A 226 7.56 5.61 19.94
C SER A 226 6.70 4.35 19.90
N GLY A 227 5.80 4.28 18.92
CA GLY A 227 4.98 3.11 18.63
C GLY A 227 3.76 3.45 17.79
N THR A 228 3.25 2.49 17.03
CA THR A 228 1.97 2.61 16.31
C THR A 228 0.79 2.85 17.27
N SER A 229 0.92 2.42 18.53
CA SER A 229 0.01 2.76 19.63
C SER A 229 -0.16 4.27 19.84
N PHE A 230 0.84 5.08 19.49
CA PHE A 230 0.80 6.54 19.58
C PHE A 230 0.38 7.20 18.27
N ALA A 231 0.45 6.48 17.13
CA ALA A 231 -0.12 6.93 15.86
C ALA A 231 -1.64 6.79 15.83
N SER A 232 -2.18 5.64 16.27
CA SER A 232 -3.62 5.34 16.30
C SER A 232 -4.50 6.43 16.92
N PRO A 233 -4.18 7.03 18.10
CA PRO A 233 -5.02 8.07 18.71
C PRO A 233 -5.08 9.38 17.89
N HIS A 234 -4.06 9.70 17.09
CA HIS A 234 -4.13 10.86 16.18
C HIS A 234 -5.22 10.69 15.14
N VAL A 235 -5.32 9.48 14.56
CA VAL A 235 -6.36 9.15 13.57
C VAL A 235 -7.74 9.06 14.23
N ALA A 236 -7.84 8.49 15.43
CA ALA A 236 -9.09 8.44 16.18
C ALA A 236 -9.62 9.86 16.50
N GLY A 237 -8.76 10.77 16.93
CA GLY A 237 -9.11 12.18 17.13
C GLY A 237 -9.49 12.89 15.83
N GLY A 238 -8.77 12.64 14.74
CA GLY A 238 -9.10 13.16 13.41
C GLY A 238 -10.48 12.72 12.92
N LEU A 239 -10.82 11.44 13.09
CA LEU A 239 -12.14 10.92 12.76
C LEU A 239 -13.25 11.52 13.64
N ALA A 240 -12.98 11.79 14.92
CA ALA A 240 -13.94 12.47 15.79
C ALA A 240 -14.26 13.89 15.27
N LEU A 241 -13.24 14.64 14.82
CA LEU A 241 -13.42 15.97 14.22
C LEU A 241 -14.14 15.90 12.87
N ILE A 242 -13.85 14.89 12.05
CA ILE A 242 -14.60 14.64 10.82
C ILE A 242 -16.08 14.34 11.14
N LYS A 243 -16.37 13.52 12.16
CA LYS A 243 -17.74 13.18 12.56
C LYS A 243 -18.50 14.39 13.11
N GLU A 244 -17.84 15.24 13.88
CA GLU A 244 -18.41 16.49 14.37
C GLU A 244 -18.80 17.42 13.22
N LYS A 245 -17.92 17.56 12.22
CA LYS A 245 -18.17 18.41 11.06
C LYS A 245 -19.21 17.83 10.09
N TYR A 246 -19.18 16.52 9.87
CA TYR A 246 -20.01 15.81 8.91
C TYR A 246 -20.78 14.66 9.59
N PRO A 247 -21.77 14.96 10.46
CA PRO A 247 -22.46 13.95 11.26
C PRO A 247 -23.29 12.96 10.44
N TYR A 248 -23.57 13.28 9.18
CA TYR A 248 -24.31 12.43 8.25
C TYR A 248 -23.45 11.36 7.55
N LEU A 249 -22.11 11.45 7.59
CA LEU A 249 -21.26 10.45 6.98
C LEU A 249 -21.34 9.12 7.75
N SER A 250 -21.41 8.03 6.97
CA SER A 250 -21.22 6.67 7.46
C SER A 250 -19.77 6.42 7.89
N VAL A 251 -19.51 5.30 8.56
CA VAL A 251 -18.16 4.94 9.00
C VAL A 251 -17.22 4.73 7.81
N ASP A 252 -17.70 4.04 6.76
CA ASP A 252 -16.90 3.76 5.57
C ASP A 252 -16.58 5.04 4.79
N GLU A 253 -17.53 5.97 4.68
CA GLU A 253 -17.27 7.29 4.05
C GLU A 253 -16.25 8.12 4.85
N MET A 254 -16.27 8.06 6.18
CA MET A 254 -15.25 8.73 6.99
C MET A 254 -13.87 8.09 6.83
N TYR A 255 -13.81 6.76 6.68
CA TYR A 255 -12.56 6.04 6.39
C TYR A 255 -12.04 6.35 5.00
N ASP A 256 -12.94 6.48 4.02
CA ASP A 256 -12.58 6.90 2.68
C ASP A 256 -11.99 8.31 2.70
N LEU A 257 -12.75 9.28 3.24
CA LEU A 257 -12.34 10.68 3.35
C LEU A 257 -10.98 10.85 4.03
N ILE A 258 -10.76 10.25 5.21
CA ILE A 258 -9.50 10.43 5.94
C ILE A 258 -8.31 9.78 5.24
N SER A 259 -8.54 8.67 4.53
CA SER A 259 -7.49 7.93 3.84
C SER A 259 -7.12 8.61 2.53
N GLU A 260 -8.09 8.98 1.70
CA GLU A 260 -7.81 9.58 0.40
C GLU A 260 -7.24 11.00 0.48
N THR A 261 -7.47 11.73 1.57
CA THR A 261 -6.85 13.05 1.76
C THR A 261 -5.44 12.96 2.33
N SER A 262 -4.93 11.76 2.62
CA SER A 262 -3.60 11.56 3.18
C SER A 262 -2.50 11.93 2.19
N LYS A 263 -1.34 12.32 2.72
CA LYS A 263 -0.16 12.70 1.95
C LYS A 263 0.81 11.52 1.78
N PRO A 264 1.06 11.02 0.56
CA PRO A 264 2.04 9.95 0.35
C PRO A 264 3.44 10.34 0.82
N ILE A 265 4.11 9.39 1.45
CA ILE A 265 5.49 9.45 1.93
C ILE A 265 6.42 8.89 0.84
N THR A 266 7.59 9.51 0.70
CA THR A 266 8.70 9.02 -0.11
C THR A 266 9.77 8.39 0.77
N ASN A 267 10.43 7.36 0.26
CA ASN A 267 11.64 6.81 0.85
C ASN A 267 12.83 7.79 0.66
N PRO A 268 14.00 7.53 1.28
CA PRO A 268 15.16 8.42 1.19
C PRO A 268 15.72 8.59 -0.23
N MET A 269 15.36 7.70 -1.17
CA MET A 269 15.73 7.78 -2.59
C MET A 269 14.78 8.68 -3.40
N GLY A 270 13.71 9.20 -2.79
CA GLY A 270 12.70 10.04 -3.45
C GLY A 270 11.58 9.26 -4.14
N ASN A 271 11.57 7.93 -4.03
CA ASN A 271 10.48 7.10 -4.56
C ASN A 271 9.33 7.03 -3.55
N ILE A 272 8.08 6.98 -4.02
CA ILE A 272 6.93 6.73 -3.14
C ILE A 272 7.13 5.39 -2.43
N ASP A 273 6.98 5.35 -1.11
CA ASP A 273 7.11 4.13 -0.31
C ASP A 273 6.00 3.12 -0.66
N SER A 274 6.21 1.84 -0.39
CA SER A 274 5.22 0.79 -0.67
C SER A 274 3.90 1.07 0.05
N ILE A 275 2.78 0.84 -0.63
CA ILE A 275 1.43 0.85 -0.11
C ILE A 275 1.31 -0.10 1.10
N PHE A 276 2.05 -1.22 1.13
CA PHE A 276 2.09 -2.11 2.30
C PHE A 276 2.86 -1.54 3.49
N SER A 277 3.65 -0.48 3.29
CA SER A 277 4.30 0.28 4.36
C SER A 277 3.46 1.45 4.83
N GLN A 278 2.79 2.17 3.90
CA GLN A 278 2.18 3.48 4.18
C GLN A 278 0.67 3.61 3.95
N GLY A 279 0.03 2.61 3.36
CA GLY A 279 -1.37 2.72 2.93
C GLY A 279 -1.58 3.90 2.00
N SER A 280 -2.57 4.73 2.29
CA SER A 280 -2.84 5.95 1.54
C SER A 280 -1.84 7.09 1.82
N GLY A 281 -1.02 7.00 2.86
CA GLY A 281 0.00 7.98 3.22
C GLY A 281 -0.16 8.51 4.65
N ARG A 282 0.53 9.60 4.98
CA ARG A 282 0.41 10.27 6.28
C ARG A 282 -0.89 11.07 6.37
N LEU A 283 -1.58 10.96 7.50
CA LEU A 283 -2.74 11.77 7.86
C LEU A 283 -2.52 13.26 7.55
N ASP A 284 -3.44 13.82 6.76
CA ASP A 284 -3.60 15.25 6.53
C ASP A 284 -5.03 15.65 6.88
N LEU A 285 -5.24 16.00 8.16
CA LEU A 285 -6.55 16.33 8.68
C LEU A 285 -7.07 17.67 8.13
N LEU A 286 -6.17 18.62 7.82
CA LEU A 286 -6.58 19.90 7.24
C LEU A 286 -7.19 19.67 5.85
N ASN A 287 -6.55 18.83 5.04
CA ASN A 287 -7.08 18.43 3.74
C ASN A 287 -8.44 17.73 3.89
N ALA A 288 -8.56 16.77 4.81
CA ALA A 288 -9.83 16.07 5.10
C ALA A 288 -10.97 17.01 5.51
N LEU A 289 -10.67 18.04 6.31
CA LEU A 289 -11.68 18.98 6.78
C LEU A 289 -12.01 20.06 5.75
N THR A 290 -11.17 20.34 4.77
CA THR A 290 -11.35 21.48 3.84
C THR A 290 -11.77 21.07 2.43
N THR A 291 -11.47 19.83 2.03
CA THR A 291 -11.82 19.31 0.70
C THR A 291 -13.33 19.41 0.44
N PRO A 292 -13.75 19.80 -0.77
CA PRO A 292 -15.17 19.87 -1.12
C PRO A 292 -15.80 18.52 -1.47
N ILE A 293 -14.98 17.52 -1.80
CA ILE A 293 -15.41 16.20 -2.22
C ILE A 293 -14.52 15.15 -1.57
N PHE A 294 -14.97 13.90 -1.58
CA PHE A 294 -14.11 12.74 -1.36
C PHE A 294 -14.43 11.64 -2.35
N LEU A 295 -13.47 10.75 -2.59
CA LEU A 295 -13.58 9.63 -3.51
C LEU A 295 -13.80 8.33 -2.76
N SER A 296 -14.55 7.41 -3.37
CA SER A 296 -14.78 6.07 -2.81
C SER A 296 -14.69 4.99 -3.91
N PRO A 297 -14.05 3.84 -3.65
CA PRO A 297 -13.36 3.47 -2.39
C PRO A 297 -11.99 4.15 -2.26
N SER A 298 -11.45 4.21 -1.04
CA SER A 298 -10.13 4.81 -0.75
C SER A 298 -8.92 3.99 -1.19
N TYR A 299 -9.10 2.74 -1.63
CA TYR A 299 -8.07 1.93 -2.27
C TYR A 299 -8.71 0.92 -3.23
N LEU A 300 -7.91 0.38 -4.16
CA LEU A 300 -8.35 -0.69 -5.06
C LEU A 300 -7.45 -1.92 -4.94
N VAL A 301 -8.06 -3.10 -4.83
CA VAL A 301 -7.36 -4.38 -4.94
C VAL A 301 -7.90 -5.12 -6.16
N LEU A 302 -6.97 -5.57 -7.00
CA LEU A 302 -7.29 -6.17 -8.29
C LEU A 302 -6.60 -7.52 -8.42
N HIS A 303 -7.29 -8.46 -9.06
CA HIS A 303 -6.77 -9.78 -9.34
C HIS A 303 -6.89 -10.05 -10.84
N LEU A 304 -5.74 -10.19 -11.49
CA LEU A 304 -5.63 -10.54 -12.90
C LEU A 304 -4.96 -11.90 -13.03
N ALA A 305 -5.26 -12.61 -14.10
CA ALA A 305 -4.61 -13.87 -14.47
C ALA A 305 -4.97 -14.21 -15.92
N LYS A 306 -4.34 -15.22 -16.51
CA LYS A 306 -4.70 -15.67 -17.86
C LYS A 306 -6.17 -16.11 -17.90
N GLY A 307 -6.93 -15.55 -18.83
CA GLY A 307 -8.38 -15.71 -18.97
C GLY A 307 -9.20 -14.82 -18.02
N GLN A 308 -8.57 -14.09 -17.10
CA GLN A 308 -9.13 -13.06 -16.22
C GLN A 308 -8.31 -11.78 -16.44
N ASP A 309 -8.29 -11.35 -17.70
CA ASP A 309 -7.29 -10.41 -18.22
C ASP A 309 -7.63 -8.96 -17.94
N LEU A 310 -8.91 -8.68 -17.69
CA LEU A 310 -9.47 -7.35 -17.51
C LEU A 310 -10.20 -7.28 -16.17
N ASP A 311 -9.92 -6.23 -15.42
CA ASP A 311 -10.66 -5.87 -14.22
C ASP A 311 -11.12 -4.42 -14.30
N ILE A 312 -12.38 -4.17 -13.97
CA ILE A 312 -13.02 -2.85 -14.08
C ILE A 312 -13.43 -2.39 -12.69
N ARG A 313 -13.09 -1.14 -12.35
CA ARG A 313 -13.39 -0.52 -11.06
C ARG A 313 -14.00 0.85 -11.24
N ASP A 314 -14.98 1.16 -10.39
CA ASP A 314 -15.57 2.49 -10.32
C ASP A 314 -15.00 3.23 -9.10
N ILE A 315 -14.60 4.48 -9.31
CA ILE A 315 -14.34 5.47 -8.25
C ILE A 315 -15.48 6.49 -8.30
N LYS A 316 -16.25 6.58 -7.22
CA LYS A 316 -17.35 7.56 -7.10
C LYS A 316 -16.84 8.86 -6.52
N ILE A 317 -17.39 9.97 -6.98
CA ILE A 317 -17.20 11.30 -6.38
C ILE A 317 -18.37 11.58 -5.44
N ASN A 318 -18.07 11.85 -4.18
CA ASN A 318 -19.03 12.23 -3.15
C ASN A 318 -18.82 13.70 -2.77
N TYR A 319 -19.90 14.47 -2.70
CA TYR A 319 -19.83 15.91 -2.46
C TYR A 319 -20.13 16.25 -1.00
N LEU A 320 -19.19 16.93 -0.32
CA LEU A 320 -19.39 17.50 1.02
C LEU A 320 -19.99 18.92 0.95
N LYS A 321 -19.73 19.62 -0.16
CA LYS A 321 -20.30 20.92 -0.53
C LYS A 321 -20.34 21.05 -2.05
N ASN A 322 -21.07 22.05 -2.57
CA ASN A 322 -21.08 22.30 -4.02
C ASN A 322 -19.65 22.55 -4.54
N TYR A 323 -19.28 21.90 -5.64
CA TYR A 323 -17.97 22.02 -6.26
C TYR A 323 -18.09 21.97 -7.77
N GLU A 324 -17.79 23.11 -8.40
CA GLU A 324 -17.83 23.29 -9.86
C GLU A 324 -16.41 23.33 -10.47
N GLY A 325 -15.38 23.17 -9.63
CA GLY A 325 -14.00 23.18 -10.08
C GLY A 325 -13.63 21.92 -10.88
N LYS A 326 -12.57 22.02 -11.67
CA LYS A 326 -12.03 20.89 -12.43
C LYS A 326 -11.31 19.93 -11.48
N ILE A 327 -11.58 18.63 -11.65
CA ILE A 327 -10.81 17.56 -11.03
C ILE A 327 -9.83 17.05 -12.08
N ASN A 328 -8.55 17.34 -11.88
CA ASN A 328 -7.46 16.83 -12.71
C ASN A 328 -6.93 15.54 -12.12
N PHE A 329 -6.31 14.69 -12.95
CA PHE A 329 -5.88 13.37 -12.55
C PHE A 329 -4.45 13.06 -13.03
N THR A 330 -3.68 12.34 -12.22
CA THR A 330 -2.34 11.82 -12.57
C THR A 330 -2.17 10.40 -12.05
N LEU A 331 -1.55 9.54 -12.86
CA LEU A 331 -1.23 8.15 -12.53
C LEU A 331 0.26 7.99 -12.22
N TYR A 332 0.58 7.49 -11.02
CA TYR A 332 1.88 6.89 -10.72
C TYR A 332 1.76 5.37 -10.81
N PHE A 333 2.32 4.78 -11.87
CA PHE A 333 2.38 3.34 -12.03
C PHE A 333 3.60 2.96 -12.89
N PRO A 334 4.69 2.47 -12.29
CA PRO A 334 5.92 2.16 -13.02
C PRO A 334 5.84 0.86 -13.85
N TYR A 335 4.78 0.06 -13.69
CA TYR A 335 4.62 -1.26 -14.30
C TYR A 335 3.67 -1.27 -15.51
N GLN A 336 3.67 -0.20 -16.30
CA GLN A 336 2.79 -0.07 -17.49
C GLN A 336 3.10 -1.08 -18.59
N ASP A 337 4.30 -1.69 -18.59
CA ASP A 337 4.66 -2.80 -19.46
C ASP A 337 4.03 -4.14 -19.02
N LYS A 338 3.47 -4.21 -17.80
CA LYS A 338 2.80 -5.40 -17.25
C LYS A 338 1.29 -5.28 -17.30
N VAL A 339 0.77 -4.10 -16.95
CA VAL A 339 -0.67 -3.82 -16.86
C VAL A 339 -0.97 -2.48 -17.51
N GLU A 340 -1.89 -2.49 -18.47
CA GLU A 340 -2.44 -1.27 -19.04
C GLU A 340 -3.54 -0.73 -18.12
N VAL A 341 -3.48 0.58 -17.82
CA VAL A 341 -4.49 1.28 -17.01
C VAL A 341 -5.14 2.36 -17.85
N ARG A 342 -6.46 2.28 -18.04
CA ARG A 342 -7.25 3.32 -18.73
C ARG A 342 -8.28 3.90 -17.78
N VAL A 343 -8.46 5.21 -17.81
CA VAL A 343 -9.40 5.93 -16.95
C VAL A 343 -10.38 6.70 -17.82
N ASN A 344 -11.67 6.42 -17.63
CA ASN A 344 -12.76 7.14 -18.28
C ASN A 344 -13.49 7.97 -17.22
N LYS A 345 -13.68 9.26 -17.48
CA LYS A 345 -14.51 10.11 -16.63
C LYS A 345 -15.99 9.84 -16.90
N GLU A 346 -16.78 9.72 -15.84
CA GLU A 346 -18.23 9.58 -15.87
C GLU A 346 -18.89 10.71 -15.05
N ASP A 347 -20.20 10.89 -15.19
CA ASP A 347 -20.93 12.00 -14.54
C ASP A 347 -20.77 12.02 -13.01
N LYS A 348 -20.67 10.84 -12.39
CA LYS A 348 -20.60 10.66 -10.93
C LYS A 348 -19.25 10.11 -10.44
N GLY A 349 -18.23 10.08 -11.30
CA GLY A 349 -16.99 9.41 -10.95
C GLY A 349 -16.05 9.10 -12.11
N PHE A 350 -15.31 8.01 -11.94
CA PHE A 350 -14.36 7.49 -12.91
C PHE A 350 -14.53 5.99 -13.02
N LYS A 351 -14.50 5.48 -14.25
CA LYS A 351 -14.41 4.06 -14.55
C LYS A 351 -12.99 3.73 -14.99
N ILE A 352 -12.36 2.80 -14.28
CA ILE A 352 -10.97 2.43 -14.49
C ILE A 352 -10.88 0.99 -14.98
N PHE A 353 -10.11 0.79 -16.03
CA PHE A 353 -9.84 -0.49 -16.66
C PHE A 353 -8.39 -0.89 -16.38
N PHE A 354 -8.19 -2.09 -15.86
CA PHE A 354 -6.88 -2.70 -15.65
C PHE A 354 -6.77 -3.94 -16.51
N LYS A 355 -5.88 -3.92 -17.51
CA LYS A 355 -5.70 -5.04 -18.44
C LYS A 355 -4.29 -5.61 -18.36
N ALA A 356 -4.16 -6.90 -18.08
CA ALA A 356 -2.86 -7.58 -18.09
C ALA A 356 -2.31 -7.69 -19.52
N LEU A 357 -1.01 -7.45 -19.68
CA LEU A 357 -0.32 -7.50 -20.98
C LEU A 357 0.49 -8.79 -21.18
N ASN A 358 1.12 -9.31 -20.13
CA ASN A 358 2.04 -10.45 -20.24
C ASN A 358 1.95 -11.46 -19.07
N PHE A 359 0.94 -11.35 -18.19
CA PHE A 359 0.67 -12.26 -17.06
C PHE A 359 1.89 -12.64 -16.21
N THR A 360 2.88 -11.75 -16.12
CA THR A 360 4.03 -11.95 -15.23
C THR A 360 3.51 -11.98 -13.80
N LYS A 361 3.66 -13.11 -13.11
CA LYS A 361 3.20 -13.25 -11.72
C LYS A 361 3.90 -12.22 -10.84
N GLY A 362 3.13 -11.50 -10.04
CA GLY A 362 3.69 -10.45 -9.20
C GLY A 362 2.63 -9.62 -8.49
N ILE A 363 3.12 -8.69 -7.67
CA ILE A 363 2.33 -7.67 -6.99
C ILE A 363 2.81 -6.34 -7.55
N TYR A 364 1.90 -5.61 -8.17
CA TYR A 364 2.21 -4.33 -8.82
C TYR A 364 1.43 -3.22 -8.13
N GLU A 365 2.18 -2.28 -7.55
CA GLU A 365 1.63 -1.17 -6.78
C GLU A 365 1.54 0.09 -7.64
N GLY A 366 0.45 0.84 -7.49
CA GLY A 366 0.26 2.11 -8.17
C GLY A 366 -0.64 3.05 -7.38
N ARG A 367 -0.72 4.28 -7.85
CA ARG A 367 -1.45 5.33 -7.15
C ARG A 367 -2.05 6.33 -8.12
N PHE A 368 -3.29 6.67 -7.84
CA PHE A 368 -3.99 7.77 -8.47
C PHE A 368 -3.86 9.03 -7.62
N PHE A 369 -3.65 10.17 -8.28
CA PHE A 369 -3.66 11.50 -7.69
C PHE A 369 -4.74 12.33 -8.37
N PHE A 370 -5.71 12.81 -7.59
CA PHE A 370 -6.79 13.67 -8.05
C PHE A 370 -6.57 15.06 -7.47
N ASN A 371 -6.27 16.03 -8.33
CA ASN A 371 -5.92 17.38 -7.94
C ASN A 371 -7.12 18.31 -8.16
N LEU A 372 -7.55 18.95 -7.09
CA LEU A 372 -8.51 20.04 -7.05
C LEU A 372 -7.74 21.37 -6.98
N SER A 373 -8.47 22.48 -6.88
CA SER A 373 -7.87 23.82 -6.79
C SER A 373 -6.92 23.98 -5.60
N ASN A 374 -7.31 23.48 -4.41
CA ASN A 374 -6.57 23.66 -3.15
C ASN A 374 -6.34 22.34 -2.39
N ASN A 375 -6.79 21.22 -2.94
CA ASN A 375 -6.79 19.92 -2.28
C ASN A 375 -6.24 18.87 -3.25
N SER A 376 -5.58 17.85 -2.72
CA SER A 376 -5.12 16.70 -3.49
C SER A 376 -5.62 15.44 -2.79
N LEU A 377 -6.20 14.54 -3.57
CA LEU A 377 -6.76 13.28 -3.09
C LEU A 377 -5.98 12.14 -3.74
N THR A 378 -5.84 11.03 -3.03
CA THR A 378 -5.06 9.89 -3.50
C THR A 378 -5.76 8.55 -3.26
N ILE A 379 -5.74 7.69 -4.28
CA ILE A 379 -6.25 6.33 -4.18
C ILE A 379 -5.12 5.38 -4.58
N PRO A 380 -4.49 4.66 -3.61
CA PRO A 380 -3.58 3.58 -3.91
C PRO A 380 -4.33 2.39 -4.53
N PHE A 381 -3.65 1.65 -5.40
CA PHE A 381 -4.14 0.38 -5.92
C PHE A 381 -3.04 -0.67 -5.96
N VAL A 382 -3.44 -1.93 -5.80
CA VAL A 382 -2.56 -3.09 -5.90
C VAL A 382 -3.14 -4.08 -6.90
N VAL A 383 -2.33 -4.47 -7.89
CA VAL A 383 -2.66 -5.52 -8.85
C VAL A 383 -1.89 -6.78 -8.51
N PHE A 384 -2.62 -7.84 -8.15
CA PHE A 384 -2.09 -9.18 -8.04
C PHE A 384 -2.27 -9.91 -9.37
N VAL A 385 -1.17 -10.23 -10.05
CA VAL A 385 -1.21 -11.13 -11.20
C VAL A 385 -1.01 -12.55 -10.69
N ASN A 386 -2.10 -13.31 -10.64
CA ASN A 386 -2.15 -14.67 -10.13
C ASN A 386 -1.76 -15.69 -11.22
N SER A 387 -1.40 -16.89 -10.77
CA SER A 387 -1.07 -18.02 -11.63
C SER A 387 -2.27 -18.68 -12.29
N LEU A 388 -3.46 -18.57 -11.69
CA LEU A 388 -4.68 -19.19 -12.16
C LEU A 388 -5.79 -18.14 -12.30
N GLY A 389 -6.46 -18.14 -13.45
CA GLY A 389 -7.67 -17.33 -13.66
C GLY A 389 -8.92 -18.07 -13.19
N LEU A 390 -9.95 -17.31 -12.84
CA LEU A 390 -11.21 -17.85 -12.34
C LEU A 390 -12.40 -17.45 -13.23
N ASN A 391 -13.41 -18.31 -13.24
CA ASN A 391 -14.78 -18.00 -13.64
C ASN A 391 -15.69 -18.22 -12.44
N TRP A 392 -16.80 -17.51 -12.40
CA TRP A 392 -17.85 -17.76 -11.43
C TRP A 392 -19.22 -17.52 -12.02
N ILE A 393 -20.21 -18.22 -11.48
CA ILE A 393 -21.62 -18.10 -11.83
C ILE A 393 -22.39 -17.94 -10.53
N ILE A 394 -23.35 -17.02 -10.51
CA ILE A 394 -24.31 -16.89 -9.41
C ILE A 394 -25.67 -17.36 -9.93
N LYS A 395 -26.22 -18.40 -9.32
CA LYS A 395 -27.52 -18.95 -9.66
C LYS A 395 -28.20 -19.48 -8.41
N ASP A 396 -29.49 -19.18 -8.24
CA ASP A 396 -30.32 -19.72 -7.15
C ASP A 396 -29.68 -19.58 -5.75
N ASP A 397 -29.15 -18.39 -5.45
CA ASP A 397 -28.42 -18.06 -4.21
C ASP A 397 -27.16 -18.92 -3.95
N VAL A 398 -26.61 -19.50 -5.01
CA VAL A 398 -25.35 -20.25 -5.00
C VAL A 398 -24.32 -19.56 -5.87
N LEU A 399 -23.12 -19.39 -5.31
CA LEU A 399 -21.92 -18.98 -6.04
C LEU A 399 -21.11 -20.22 -6.41
N GLU A 400 -21.02 -20.49 -7.70
CA GLU A 400 -20.25 -21.60 -8.26
C GLU A 400 -18.97 -21.06 -8.92
N ILE A 401 -17.84 -21.65 -8.57
CA ILE A 401 -16.50 -21.15 -8.91
C ILE A 401 -15.75 -22.20 -9.70
N TYR A 402 -15.12 -21.78 -10.81
CA TYR A 402 -14.40 -22.65 -11.73
C TYR A 402 -12.97 -22.15 -11.97
N PRO A 403 -11.96 -23.03 -11.98
CA PRO A 403 -10.64 -22.68 -12.48
C PRO A 403 -10.69 -22.52 -14.01
N LYS A 404 -10.00 -21.50 -14.55
CA LYS A 404 -9.81 -21.32 -16.00
C LYS A 404 -8.65 -22.19 -16.51
N VAL A 405 -8.81 -23.50 -16.41
CA VAL A 405 -7.86 -24.50 -16.92
C VAL A 405 -8.62 -25.73 -17.41
N GLU A 406 -8.08 -26.39 -18.43
CA GLU A 406 -8.73 -27.58 -19.03
C GLU A 406 -8.61 -28.83 -18.15
N GLU A 407 -7.44 -29.04 -17.55
CA GLU A 407 -7.14 -30.22 -16.74
C GLU A 407 -6.56 -29.83 -15.37
N PHE A 408 -7.10 -30.47 -14.34
CA PHE A 408 -6.60 -30.40 -12.98
C PHE A 408 -6.99 -31.68 -12.22
N ASN A 409 -6.27 -31.99 -11.15
CA ASN A 409 -6.54 -33.17 -10.34
C ASN A 409 -7.57 -32.90 -9.24
N GLN A 410 -7.49 -31.72 -8.62
CA GLN A 410 -8.30 -31.35 -7.47
C GLN A 410 -8.30 -29.83 -7.28
N ILE A 411 -9.39 -29.31 -6.74
CA ILE A 411 -9.52 -27.90 -6.34
C ILE A 411 -9.89 -27.75 -4.88
N THR A 412 -9.35 -26.70 -4.25
CA THR A 412 -9.74 -26.22 -2.93
C THR A 412 -10.09 -24.74 -3.04
N ALA A 413 -11.32 -24.38 -2.68
CA ALA A 413 -11.79 -23.02 -2.66
C ALA A 413 -11.97 -22.54 -1.22
N THR A 414 -11.49 -21.33 -0.92
CA THR A 414 -11.84 -20.57 0.28
C THR A 414 -12.70 -19.39 -0.14
N LEU A 415 -13.91 -19.31 0.40
CA LEU A 415 -14.81 -18.18 0.24
C LEU A 415 -14.85 -17.38 1.54
N TYR A 416 -14.58 -16.08 1.45
CA TYR A 416 -14.81 -15.13 2.54
C TYR A 416 -16.11 -14.38 2.29
N TYR A 417 -16.98 -14.38 3.29
CA TYR A 417 -18.31 -13.79 3.25
C TYR A 417 -18.29 -12.31 3.66
N PRO A 418 -19.31 -11.51 3.29
CA PRO A 418 -19.42 -10.10 3.68
C PRO A 418 -19.44 -9.84 5.21
N ASP A 419 -19.85 -10.85 5.98
CA ASP A 419 -19.85 -10.80 7.45
C ASP A 419 -18.47 -11.07 8.07
N GLY A 420 -17.48 -11.44 7.26
CA GLY A 420 -16.12 -11.80 7.68
C GLY A 420 -15.93 -13.29 7.98
N SER A 421 -16.99 -14.09 7.98
CA SER A 421 -16.87 -15.54 8.09
C SER A 421 -16.21 -16.11 6.83
N LYS A 422 -15.66 -17.34 6.93
CA LYS A 422 -15.11 -18.05 5.77
C LYS A 422 -15.57 -19.50 5.74
N ASP A 423 -15.68 -20.05 4.54
CA ASP A 423 -15.91 -21.47 4.29
C ASP A 423 -14.83 -22.01 3.34
N ILE A 424 -14.37 -23.23 3.57
CA ILE A 424 -13.33 -23.89 2.80
C ILE A 424 -13.89 -25.21 2.31
N ARG A 425 -13.87 -25.41 0.99
CA ARG A 425 -14.41 -26.61 0.35
C ARG A 425 -13.40 -27.18 -0.62
N LYS A 426 -13.39 -28.50 -0.69
CA LYS A 426 -12.56 -29.29 -1.60
C LYS A 426 -13.47 -30.01 -2.58
N SER A 427 -13.09 -30.06 -3.84
CA SER A 427 -13.84 -30.78 -4.87
C SER A 427 -12.88 -31.43 -5.85
N ASP A 428 -13.24 -32.63 -6.29
CA ASP A 428 -12.63 -33.30 -7.45
C ASP A 428 -13.44 -33.03 -8.73
N GLU A 429 -14.56 -32.32 -8.61
CA GLU A 429 -15.39 -31.87 -9.74
C GLU A 429 -14.83 -30.60 -10.38
N ARG A 430 -15.42 -30.20 -11.51
CA ARG A 430 -14.99 -29.01 -12.27
C ARG A 430 -15.23 -27.67 -11.56
N SER A 431 -15.98 -27.68 -10.45
CA SER A 431 -16.35 -26.49 -9.71
C SER A 431 -16.47 -26.71 -8.20
N VAL A 432 -16.52 -25.60 -7.47
CA VAL A 432 -16.91 -25.57 -6.05
C VAL A 432 -18.05 -24.59 -5.87
N SER A 433 -19.11 -25.05 -5.22
CA SER A 433 -20.30 -24.25 -4.94
C SER A 433 -20.37 -23.83 -3.48
N PHE A 434 -20.80 -22.60 -3.24
CA PHE A 434 -21.05 -22.04 -1.91
C PHE A 434 -22.44 -21.39 -1.85
N PRO A 435 -23.19 -21.59 -0.76
CA PRO A 435 -24.39 -20.79 -0.53
C PRO A 435 -23.99 -19.34 -0.27
N LEU A 436 -24.69 -18.40 -0.89
CA LEU A 436 -24.56 -16.98 -0.61
C LEU A 436 -25.17 -16.64 0.76
N LYS A 437 -24.58 -15.66 1.45
CA LYS A 437 -25.04 -15.12 2.73
C LYS A 437 -25.33 -13.63 2.61
N GLY A 438 -26.35 -13.30 1.82
CA GLY A 438 -26.78 -11.93 1.59
C GLY A 438 -25.92 -11.17 0.59
N GLU A 439 -26.15 -9.86 0.54
CA GLU A 439 -25.48 -8.95 -0.38
C GLU A 439 -24.12 -8.49 0.16
N GLY A 440 -23.24 -8.12 -0.76
CA GLY A 440 -21.95 -7.53 -0.42
C GLY A 440 -20.80 -8.11 -1.23
N GLU A 441 -19.61 -7.87 -0.70
CA GLU A 441 -18.36 -8.29 -1.30
C GLU A 441 -17.93 -9.67 -0.79
N TYR A 442 -17.66 -10.57 -1.72
CA TYR A 442 -17.18 -11.93 -1.48
C TYR A 442 -15.77 -12.04 -2.01
N TRP A 443 -14.87 -12.63 -1.22
CA TRP A 443 -13.50 -12.89 -1.65
C TRP A 443 -13.28 -14.36 -1.91
N ILE A 444 -12.66 -14.66 -3.05
CA ILE A 444 -12.42 -16.01 -3.51
C ILE A 444 -10.92 -16.24 -3.56
N GLU A 445 -10.46 -17.31 -2.93
CA GLU A 445 -9.17 -17.93 -3.20
C GLU A 445 -9.42 -19.37 -3.68
N LEU A 446 -8.91 -19.71 -4.87
CA LEU A 446 -8.99 -21.05 -5.44
C LEU A 446 -7.58 -21.59 -5.66
N GLU A 447 -7.28 -22.73 -5.06
CA GLU A 447 -6.08 -23.53 -5.32
C GLU A 447 -6.46 -24.71 -6.21
N ALA A 448 -5.73 -24.89 -7.31
CA ALA A 448 -5.85 -26.05 -8.20
C ALA A 448 -4.51 -26.80 -8.30
N LEU A 449 -4.57 -28.13 -8.27
CA LEU A 449 -3.42 -28.98 -8.54
C LEU A 449 -3.35 -29.30 -10.04
N ILE A 450 -2.39 -28.72 -10.75
CA ILE A 450 -2.22 -28.84 -12.21
C ILE A 450 -0.84 -29.44 -12.46
N GLN A 451 -0.78 -30.65 -13.04
CA GLN A 451 0.46 -31.36 -13.33
C GLN A 451 1.41 -31.45 -12.12
N GLY A 452 0.85 -31.68 -10.93
CA GLY A 452 1.60 -31.76 -9.67
C GLY A 452 2.05 -30.41 -9.08
N LYS A 453 1.72 -29.28 -9.71
CA LYS A 453 1.99 -27.93 -9.20
C LYS A 453 0.71 -27.29 -8.65
N ARG A 454 0.85 -26.60 -7.52
CA ARG A 454 -0.25 -25.81 -6.93
C ARG A 454 -0.29 -24.45 -7.57
N GLU A 455 -1.38 -24.17 -8.28
CA GLU A 455 -1.66 -22.87 -8.87
C GLU A 455 -2.80 -22.19 -8.10
N ILE A 456 -2.62 -20.91 -7.81
CA ILE A 456 -3.58 -20.13 -7.02
C ILE A 456 -4.19 -19.03 -7.89
N GLY A 457 -5.50 -18.88 -7.79
CA GLY A 457 -6.29 -17.81 -8.40
C GLY A 457 -7.12 -17.09 -7.35
N ARG A 458 -7.36 -15.79 -7.56
CA ARG A 458 -8.16 -14.97 -6.65
C ARG A 458 -9.11 -14.07 -7.41
N ALA A 459 -10.25 -13.76 -6.79
CA ALA A 459 -11.23 -12.83 -7.32
C ALA A 459 -12.00 -12.15 -6.19
N ILE A 460 -12.54 -10.97 -6.50
CA ILE A 460 -13.50 -10.25 -5.67
C ILE A 460 -14.82 -10.21 -6.44
N VAL A 461 -15.90 -10.65 -5.81
CA VAL A 461 -17.23 -10.72 -6.41
C VAL A 461 -18.21 -9.90 -5.60
N PHE A 462 -18.89 -8.96 -6.25
CA PHE A 462 -19.93 -8.15 -5.63
C PHE A 462 -21.30 -8.73 -5.94
N VAL A 463 -22.03 -9.15 -4.91
CA VAL A 463 -23.42 -9.63 -5.00
C VAL A 463 -24.34 -8.51 -4.57
N LYS A 464 -25.27 -8.10 -5.43
CA LYS A 464 -26.33 -7.11 -5.14
C LYS A 464 -27.69 -7.78 -5.20
N GLY A 465 -28.62 -7.31 -4.37
CA GLY A 465 -30.00 -7.77 -4.39
C GLY A 465 -30.76 -7.09 -5.50
N GLU A 466 -31.08 -7.87 -6.54
CA GLU A 466 -32.45 -8.05 -6.99
C GLU A 466 -32.50 -9.22 -7.99
N LYS A 467 -33.51 -10.07 -7.81
CA LYS A 467 -33.88 -11.14 -8.74
C LYS A 467 -34.11 -10.57 -10.15
N LYS A 468 -33.12 -10.69 -11.04
CA LYS A 468 -33.22 -11.22 -12.42
C LYS A 468 -32.01 -10.82 -13.24
N MET A 469 -31.45 -11.86 -13.85
CA MET A 469 -30.64 -11.85 -15.07
C MET A 469 -29.21 -11.29 -15.00
N SER A 470 -28.30 -12.21 -15.26
CA SER A 470 -26.87 -12.06 -15.48
C SER A 470 -26.52 -11.04 -16.56
N GLU A 471 -25.78 -9.99 -16.20
CA GLU A 471 -24.91 -9.27 -17.13
C GLU A 471 -23.79 -8.58 -16.36
N ILE A 472 -22.67 -9.27 -16.20
CA ILE A 472 -21.36 -8.61 -16.18
C ILE A 472 -20.55 -9.28 -17.29
N LEU A 473 -20.43 -8.54 -18.38
CA LEU A 473 -19.67 -8.89 -19.57
C LEU A 473 -18.21 -9.21 -19.20
N THR A 474 -17.85 -10.48 -19.31
CA THR A 474 -16.52 -10.89 -19.73
C THR A 474 -16.33 -10.51 -21.21
N SER A 475 -15.83 -9.30 -21.49
CA SER A 475 -15.20 -9.02 -22.79
C SER A 475 -13.75 -9.53 -22.70
N SER A 476 -13.23 -10.43 -23.53
CA SER A 476 -13.50 -10.67 -24.95
C SER A 476 -12.91 -12.05 -25.31
N ASN A 477 -13.67 -12.95 -25.94
CA ASN A 477 -13.07 -14.09 -26.64
C ASN A 477 -13.93 -14.71 -27.74
N ASN A 478 -14.83 -13.94 -28.37
CA ASN A 478 -15.56 -14.37 -29.58
C ASN A 478 -15.71 -13.22 -30.60
N LEU A 479 -14.61 -12.55 -30.90
CA LEU A 479 -14.48 -11.82 -32.16
C LEU A 479 -13.44 -12.57 -32.98
N LEU A 480 -13.87 -13.09 -34.13
CA LEU A 480 -13.15 -13.94 -35.09
C LEU A 480 -13.24 -15.45 -34.79
N ASN A 481 -14.39 -16.07 -35.10
CA ASN A 481 -14.51 -17.32 -35.87
C ASN A 481 -15.94 -17.88 -35.75
N GLY A 482 -16.74 -17.76 -36.82
CA GLY A 482 -18.09 -18.34 -36.91
C GLY A 482 -18.69 -18.12 -38.31
N SER A 483 -19.30 -19.17 -38.87
CA SER A 483 -19.71 -19.33 -40.27
C SER A 483 -20.91 -18.48 -40.72
N SER A 484 -21.09 -18.37 -42.04
CA SER A 484 -21.99 -17.44 -42.74
C SER A 484 -23.49 -17.57 -42.46
N GLU A 485 -23.97 -18.62 -41.79
CA GLU A 485 -25.40 -18.78 -41.46
C GLU A 485 -25.81 -18.16 -40.11
N GLU A 486 -24.89 -17.94 -39.17
CA GLU A 486 -25.20 -17.29 -37.87
C GLU A 486 -25.32 -15.76 -37.97
N LYS A 487 -24.87 -15.17 -39.09
CA LYS A 487 -24.95 -13.72 -39.33
C LYS A 487 -26.36 -13.22 -39.63
N GLU A 488 -27.22 -14.04 -40.24
CA GLU A 488 -28.56 -13.59 -40.63
C GLU A 488 -29.55 -13.55 -39.45
N ILE A 489 -29.42 -14.47 -38.49
CA ILE A 489 -30.27 -14.50 -37.28
C ILE A 489 -29.91 -13.34 -36.34
N PHE A 490 -28.62 -13.03 -36.18
CA PHE A 490 -28.16 -11.92 -35.34
C PHE A 490 -28.52 -10.53 -35.90
N THR A 491 -28.57 -10.40 -37.23
CA THR A 491 -28.97 -9.14 -37.88
C THR A 491 -30.48 -8.88 -37.75
N PHE A 492 -31.29 -9.94 -37.63
CA PHE A 492 -32.73 -9.80 -37.41
C PHE A 492 -33.05 -9.35 -35.96
N GLU A 493 -32.36 -9.89 -34.95
CA GLU A 493 -32.57 -9.50 -33.55
C GLU A 493 -32.07 -8.09 -33.23
N ILE A 494 -30.94 -7.65 -33.80
CA ILE A 494 -30.44 -6.27 -33.64
C ILE A 494 -31.40 -5.27 -34.30
N ASN A 495 -31.95 -5.58 -35.47
CA ASN A 495 -32.94 -4.72 -36.12
C ASN A 495 -34.26 -4.67 -35.35
N LEU A 496 -34.67 -5.75 -34.70
CA LEU A 496 -35.84 -5.77 -33.82
C LEU A 496 -35.61 -4.92 -32.55
N LEU A 497 -34.41 -4.99 -31.97
CA LEU A 497 -34.00 -4.17 -30.82
C LEU A 497 -33.94 -2.67 -31.16
N LEU A 498 -33.41 -2.33 -32.35
CA LEU A 498 -33.39 -0.95 -32.87
C LEU A 498 -34.80 -0.43 -33.18
N LEU A 499 -35.72 -1.28 -33.67
CA LEU A 499 -37.12 -0.93 -33.88
C LEU A 499 -37.84 -0.61 -32.55
N ILE A 500 -37.59 -1.42 -31.51
CA ILE A 500 -38.13 -1.21 -30.16
C ILE A 500 -37.57 0.08 -29.53
N LEU A 501 -36.27 0.36 -29.69
CA LEU A 501 -35.67 1.61 -29.20
C LEU A 501 -36.18 2.86 -29.93
N SER A 502 -36.49 2.75 -31.23
CA SER A 502 -37.06 3.85 -32.02
C SER A 502 -38.51 4.16 -31.61
N THR A 503 -39.31 3.15 -31.27
CA THR A 503 -40.71 3.32 -30.83
C THR A 503 -40.81 3.88 -29.41
N ILE A 504 -39.90 3.49 -28.50
CA ILE A 504 -39.78 4.08 -27.16
C ILE A 504 -39.35 5.56 -27.23
N SER A 505 -38.43 5.90 -28.14
CA SER A 505 -38.03 7.30 -28.38
C SER A 505 -39.19 8.14 -28.93
N LEU A 506 -40.01 7.59 -29.84
CA LEU A 506 -41.19 8.28 -30.40
C LEU A 506 -42.27 8.53 -29.33
N LEU A 507 -42.52 7.55 -28.46
CA LEU A 507 -43.46 7.65 -27.34
C LEU A 507 -42.98 8.67 -26.29
N THR A 508 -41.67 8.75 -26.04
CA THR A 508 -41.08 9.73 -25.12
C THR A 508 -41.18 11.15 -25.70
N ILE A 509 -40.97 11.32 -27.01
CA ILE A 509 -41.15 12.60 -27.70
C ILE A 509 -42.64 13.03 -27.73
N LEU A 510 -43.57 12.08 -27.93
CA LEU A 510 -45.01 12.37 -27.83
C LEU A 510 -45.43 12.76 -26.40
N TYR A 511 -44.91 12.07 -25.39
CA TYR A 511 -45.18 12.37 -23.98
C TYR A 511 -44.67 13.78 -23.59
N ILE A 512 -43.48 14.16 -24.08
CA ILE A 512 -42.92 15.50 -23.88
C ILE A 512 -43.72 16.58 -24.65
N LYS A 513 -44.20 16.29 -25.87
CA LYS A 513 -45.07 17.21 -26.64
C LYS A 513 -46.45 17.41 -26.01
N VAL A 514 -47.05 16.36 -25.42
CA VAL A 514 -48.35 16.45 -24.73
C VAL A 514 -48.23 17.21 -23.41
N LYS A 515 -47.11 17.08 -22.68
CA LYS A 515 -46.87 17.88 -21.47
C LYS A 515 -46.54 19.35 -21.75
N ARG A 516 -45.94 19.67 -22.90
CA ARG A 516 -45.65 21.07 -23.32
C ARG A 516 -46.86 21.86 -23.82
N ARG A 517 -47.98 21.22 -24.17
CA ARG A 517 -49.21 21.90 -24.64
C ARG A 517 -50.15 22.42 -23.54
N LYS A 518 -49.76 22.37 -22.25
CA LYS A 518 -50.59 22.84 -21.12
C LYS A 518 -50.07 24.07 -20.37
N LYS A 519 -49.10 24.81 -20.92
CA LYS A 519 -48.65 26.08 -20.35
C LYS A 519 -48.16 27.03 -21.43
N GLU A 520 -49.09 27.79 -22.01
CA GLU A 520 -48.79 29.09 -22.60
C GLU A 520 -49.91 30.04 -22.16
N ASP A 521 -49.52 31.15 -21.51
CA ASP A 521 -50.14 32.45 -21.71
C ASP A 521 -49.13 33.57 -21.35
N LEU A 522 -48.73 34.29 -22.41
CA LEU A 522 -48.42 35.74 -22.50
C LEU A 522 -46.96 36.27 -22.29
N PRO A 523 -46.57 37.37 -23.00
CA PRO A 523 -45.31 37.52 -23.77
C PRO A 523 -44.54 38.84 -23.43
N PRO A 524 -43.74 39.48 -24.33
CA PRO A 524 -42.36 39.17 -24.76
C PRO A 524 -41.32 40.31 -24.52
N TYR A 525 -40.07 40.07 -24.95
CA TYR A 525 -38.90 40.98 -25.22
C TYR A 525 -37.70 40.94 -24.23
N PRO A 526 -36.46 41.30 -24.64
CA PRO A 526 -35.61 40.60 -25.63
C PRO A 526 -34.12 40.45 -25.21
N ASN A 527 -33.36 39.67 -26.00
CA ASN A 527 -31.91 39.72 -26.24
C ASN A 527 -30.93 39.72 -25.05
N THR A 528 -30.11 38.67 -24.95
CA THR A 528 -28.64 38.73 -25.19
C THR A 528 -28.00 37.34 -25.07
N LEU A 529 -27.10 37.05 -26.02
CA LEU A 529 -26.16 35.92 -26.01
C LEU A 529 -25.00 36.18 -25.03
N SER A 530 -24.53 35.17 -24.29
CA SER A 530 -23.12 34.70 -24.30
C SER A 530 -22.78 33.70 -23.17
N TYR A 531 -21.89 32.77 -23.55
CA TYR A 531 -21.15 31.71 -22.82
C TYR A 531 -21.86 30.41 -22.44
#